data_AF-A0A9D9IU80-F1
#
_entry.id   AF-A0A9D9IU80-F1
#
_cell.length_a   1.000
_cell.length_b   1.000
_cell.length_c   1.000
_cell.angle_alpha   90.00
_cell.angle_beta   90.00
_cell.angle_gamma   90.00
#
_symmetry.space_group_name_H-M   'P 1'
#
loop_
_entity.id
_entity.type
_entity.pdbx_description
1 polymer ?
#
loop_
_entity_poly.entity_id
_entity_poly.type
_entity_poly.pdbx_seq_one_letter_code
_entity_poly.pdbx_strand_id
1 'polypeptide(L)'
;MVPEIMQDFINTFDDLPDSETGYENCLFLLQMKWASKYKTADINPICHYVARHLKGTGIEPIDCDDMIVDRPCYLKSEIRSVNQRQKDGKLYYDIKNAQNVKLYVFDDTVELMDNSHWRINIPSILDIKVDDRSYPERNDGLYYILSITCQNRGNIFLLCDAYNAAMIQAVIPQVKRRNIKGEQKKADETETYREHETAANGAVQPEVSVLNPAVLPWIGPDYIEGIAGKKVMIVGDCRCQDVQEWNTGYVADVIGKKYLSGNTDIPAYNGLTNIGKAIAGKVLSDEEKAILWNRLAFVNFFQEPVADLRNVSDGQVESGQNAFMQVLEKYAPDRIIACEPLYGSLPDKGHQGPEVRLSSPWKDGKLYSTETWIYPLPYGRECMVMPIANPGGGFPWDYWHELIIEFLK
;
A
#
# COMPACT_ATOMS: atom_id res chain seq x y z
N MET A 1 -6.12 -6.92 48.64
CA MET A 1 -5.70 -5.57 49.09
C MET A 1 -4.75 -5.05 48.02
N VAL A 2 -5.16 -4.05 47.24
CA VAL A 2 -4.21 -3.30 46.38
C VAL A 2 -3.46 -2.38 47.34
N PRO A 3 -2.12 -2.32 47.34
CA PRO A 3 -1.43 -1.28 48.09
C PRO A 3 -1.91 0.08 47.54
N GLU A 4 -2.42 0.97 48.39
CA GLU A 4 -2.87 2.33 48.00
C GLU A 4 -1.86 3.05 47.09
N ILE A 5 -0.57 2.73 47.26
CA ILE A 5 0.58 3.12 46.44
C ILE A 5 0.35 2.90 44.93
N MET A 6 -0.34 1.84 44.50
CA MET A 6 -0.57 1.56 43.07
C MET A 6 -1.75 2.33 42.46
N GLN A 7 -2.71 2.78 43.25
CA GLN A 7 -3.84 3.57 42.72
C GLN A 7 -3.39 5.01 42.44
N ASP A 8 -2.53 5.57 43.30
CA ASP A 8 -1.87 6.86 43.08
C ASP A 8 -0.90 6.81 41.89
N PHE A 9 -0.28 5.66 41.64
CA PHE A 9 0.61 5.42 40.50
C PHE A 9 -0.12 5.50 39.14
N ILE A 10 -1.41 5.13 39.08
CA ILE A 10 -2.23 5.17 37.84
C ILE A 10 -2.64 6.59 37.47
N ASN A 11 -3.00 7.41 38.47
CA ASN A 11 -3.51 8.76 38.23
C ASN A 11 -2.41 9.78 37.88
N THR A 12 -1.15 9.36 37.89
CA THR A 12 0.04 10.22 37.74
C THR A 12 1.01 9.72 36.67
N PHE A 13 0.62 8.79 35.79
CA PHE A 13 1.51 8.23 34.75
C PHE A 13 2.18 9.29 33.87
N ASP A 14 1.46 10.38 33.56
CA ASP A 14 2.01 11.50 32.78
C ASP A 14 3.14 12.23 33.54
N ASP A 15 3.06 12.27 34.88
CA ASP A 15 3.99 12.93 35.80
C ASP A 15 5.11 12.01 36.30
N LEU A 16 5.02 10.70 36.06
CA LEU A 16 6.08 9.76 36.45
C LEU A 16 7.36 10.09 35.68
N PRO A 17 8.52 10.20 36.37
CA PRO A 17 9.79 10.40 35.70
C PRO A 17 10.08 9.21 34.77
N ASP A 18 10.59 9.55 33.59
CA ASP A 18 10.99 8.56 32.60
C ASP A 18 12.26 7.85 33.11
N SER A 19 12.11 6.60 33.54
CA SER A 19 13.20 5.81 34.16
C SER A 19 13.09 4.35 33.73
N GLU A 20 14.23 3.67 33.64
CA GLU A 20 14.30 2.24 33.31
C GLU A 20 13.47 1.40 34.29
N THR A 21 13.61 1.65 35.60
CA THR A 21 12.81 0.99 36.63
C THR A 21 11.30 1.27 36.49
N GLY A 22 10.92 2.50 36.12
CA GLY A 22 9.52 2.84 35.86
C GLY A 22 8.95 2.08 34.66
N TYR A 23 9.73 1.98 33.58
CA TYR A 23 9.41 1.22 32.38
C TYR A 23 9.28 -0.28 32.67
N GLU A 24 10.24 -0.89 33.36
CA GLU A 24 10.20 -2.30 33.75
C GLU A 24 8.98 -2.61 34.63
N ASN A 25 8.66 -1.73 35.58
CA ASN A 25 7.46 -1.87 36.40
C ASN A 25 6.18 -1.79 35.57
N CYS A 26 6.11 -0.89 34.58
CA CYS A 26 4.97 -0.82 33.66
C CYS A 26 4.81 -2.11 32.86
N LEU A 27 5.90 -2.61 32.26
CA LEU A 27 5.86 -3.87 31.51
C LEU A 27 5.46 -5.04 32.39
N PHE A 28 6.01 -5.13 33.61
CA PHE A 28 5.66 -6.15 34.58
C PHE A 28 4.17 -6.10 34.94
N LEU A 29 3.60 -4.92 35.18
CA LEU A 29 2.17 -4.76 35.47
C LEU A 29 1.30 -5.18 34.28
N LEU A 30 1.71 -4.85 33.05
CA LEU A 30 1.02 -5.28 31.83
C LEU A 30 1.07 -6.81 31.65
N GLN A 31 2.24 -7.43 31.85
CA GLN A 31 2.46 -8.88 31.74
C GLN A 31 1.74 -9.68 32.82
N MET A 32 1.70 -9.17 34.05
CA MET A 32 0.94 -9.76 35.16
C MET A 32 -0.58 -9.63 34.98
N LYS A 33 -1.03 -9.09 33.83
CA LYS A 33 -2.42 -8.79 33.50
C LYS A 33 -3.06 -7.99 34.63
N TRP A 34 -2.32 -7.08 35.26
CA TRP A 34 -2.78 -6.38 36.45
C TRP A 34 -3.97 -5.45 36.13
N ALA A 35 -3.93 -4.78 34.96
CA ALA A 35 -5.07 -4.04 34.40
C ALA A 35 -6.35 -4.91 34.27
N SER A 36 -6.17 -6.22 34.01
CA SER A 36 -7.26 -7.19 33.95
C SER A 36 -7.88 -7.52 35.31
N LYS A 37 -7.10 -7.43 36.39
CA LYS A 37 -7.49 -7.87 37.72
C LYS A 37 -8.34 -6.83 38.47
N TYR A 38 -8.23 -5.55 38.09
CA TYR A 38 -8.81 -4.45 38.86
C TYR A 38 -9.93 -3.69 38.15
N LYS A 39 -10.35 -4.07 36.93
CA LYS A 39 -11.42 -3.38 36.15
C LYS A 39 -11.23 -1.86 36.06
N THR A 40 -9.99 -1.42 36.19
CA THR A 40 -9.61 -0.03 36.32
C THR A 40 -8.53 0.25 35.30
N ALA A 41 -8.66 1.44 34.70
CA ALA A 41 -7.73 2.09 33.80
C ALA A 41 -7.93 1.77 32.32
N ASP A 42 -8.43 2.79 31.64
CA ASP A 42 -7.88 3.22 30.36
C ASP A 42 -6.39 2.86 30.28
N ILE A 43 -6.00 2.07 29.28
CA ILE A 43 -4.62 1.65 29.08
C ILE A 43 -3.77 2.76 28.44
N ASN A 44 -4.41 3.78 27.88
CA ASN A 44 -3.75 4.86 27.15
C ASN A 44 -2.64 5.56 27.95
N PRO A 45 -2.78 5.87 29.26
CA PRO A 45 -1.68 6.46 30.05
C PRO A 45 -0.44 5.55 30.12
N ILE A 46 -0.64 4.23 30.24
CA ILE A 46 0.46 3.26 30.26
C ILE A 46 1.08 3.15 28.86
N CYS A 47 0.26 3.10 27.80
CA CYS A 47 0.74 3.14 26.41
C CYS A 47 1.59 4.40 26.15
N HIS A 48 1.12 5.56 26.61
CA HIS A 48 1.85 6.83 26.50
C HIS A 48 3.16 6.80 27.25
N TYR A 49 3.19 6.26 28.48
CA TYR A 49 4.43 6.11 29.26
C TYR A 49 5.45 5.24 28.53
N VAL A 50 5.03 4.05 28.06
CA VAL A 50 5.88 3.11 27.29
C VAL A 50 6.39 3.76 26.01
N ALA A 51 5.51 4.44 25.26
CA ALA A 51 5.87 5.12 24.02
C ALA A 51 6.84 6.30 24.24
N ARG A 52 6.69 7.03 25.35
CA ARG A 52 7.61 8.10 25.77
C ARG A 52 8.98 7.55 26.14
N HIS A 53 9.03 6.50 26.96
CA HIS A 53 10.28 5.85 27.35
C HIS A 53 11.07 5.37 26.12
N LEU A 54 10.42 4.59 25.23
CA LEU A 54 11.04 4.10 24.00
C LEU A 54 11.41 5.21 23.01
N LYS A 55 10.78 6.39 23.10
CA LYS A 55 11.21 7.57 22.33
C LYS A 55 12.56 8.10 22.81
N GLY A 56 12.81 8.05 24.12
CA GLY A 56 14.03 8.53 24.76
C GLY A 56 15.19 7.54 24.65
N THR A 57 14.91 6.25 24.84
CA THR A 57 15.94 5.19 24.88
C THR A 57 16.18 4.52 23.53
N GLY A 58 15.22 4.61 22.60
CA GLY A 58 15.25 3.86 21.34
C GLY A 58 14.59 2.49 21.45
N ILE A 59 14.61 1.73 20.36
CA ILE A 59 14.11 0.36 20.29
C ILE A 59 15.22 -0.53 19.72
N GLU A 60 15.47 -1.70 20.26
CA GLU A 60 16.49 -2.60 19.71
C GLU A 60 15.83 -3.81 19.02
N PRO A 61 16.44 -4.37 17.98
CA PRO A 61 15.96 -5.60 17.39
C PRO A 61 15.98 -6.75 18.41
N ILE A 62 14.99 -7.62 18.33
CA ILE A 62 14.87 -8.86 19.09
C ILE A 62 15.30 -10.04 18.21
N ASP A 63 15.80 -11.08 18.87
CA ASP A 63 16.12 -12.34 18.20
C ASP A 63 14.85 -13.14 17.89
N CYS A 64 14.78 -13.70 16.68
CA CYS A 64 13.59 -14.36 16.14
C CYS A 64 13.96 -15.71 15.50
N ASP A 65 14.17 -16.72 16.33
CA ASP A 65 14.57 -18.08 15.92
C ASP A 65 13.60 -18.80 14.98
N ASP A 66 12.35 -18.33 14.86
CA ASP A 66 11.29 -18.99 14.08
C ASP A 66 11.06 -18.36 12.71
N MET A 67 11.97 -17.50 12.24
CA MET A 67 11.91 -16.90 10.91
C MET A 67 13.19 -17.12 10.09
N ILE A 68 13.01 -17.51 8.82
CA ILE A 68 14.07 -17.55 7.81
C ILE A 68 14.16 -16.18 7.12
N VAL A 69 14.31 -15.10 7.90
CA VAL A 69 14.45 -13.76 7.33
C VAL A 69 15.54 -13.01 8.07
N ASP A 70 16.61 -12.70 7.33
CA ASP A 70 17.76 -11.92 7.80
C ASP A 70 17.41 -10.43 7.84
N ARG A 71 16.50 -10.04 8.74
CA ARG A 71 16.16 -8.63 8.95
C ARG A 71 15.78 -8.32 10.40
N PRO A 72 16.05 -7.09 10.88
CA PRO A 72 15.72 -6.67 12.24
C PRO A 72 14.23 -6.77 12.54
N CYS A 73 13.86 -7.56 13.55
CA CYS A 73 12.51 -7.60 14.11
C CYS A 73 12.49 -6.81 15.43
N TYR A 74 11.48 -5.98 15.68
CA TYR A 74 11.39 -5.13 16.89
C TYR A 74 10.28 -5.55 17.83
N LEU A 75 9.35 -6.39 17.36
CA LEU A 75 8.29 -6.94 18.17
C LEU A 75 7.80 -8.22 17.53
N LYS A 76 7.68 -9.26 18.36
CA LYS A 76 7.05 -10.53 18.02
C LYS A 76 5.98 -10.82 19.06
N SER A 77 4.80 -11.22 18.61
CA SER A 77 3.72 -11.57 19.52
C SER A 77 2.72 -12.56 18.93
N GLU A 78 2.13 -13.39 19.77
CA GLU A 78 0.95 -14.20 19.42
C GLU A 78 -0.31 -13.46 19.85
N ILE A 79 -1.12 -13.10 18.87
CA ILE A 79 -2.36 -12.33 19.07
C ILE A 79 -3.47 -12.95 18.24
N ARG A 80 -4.67 -12.35 18.25
CA ARG A 80 -5.79 -12.82 17.42
C ARG A 80 -6.22 -11.76 16.43
N SER A 81 -6.41 -12.10 15.15
CA SER A 81 -7.09 -11.25 14.19
C SER A 81 -8.61 -11.41 14.34
N VAL A 82 -9.36 -10.32 14.22
CA VAL A 82 -10.81 -10.35 14.39
C VAL A 82 -11.50 -9.54 13.30
N ASN A 83 -12.60 -10.09 12.78
CA ASN A 83 -13.41 -9.39 11.79
C ASN A 83 -14.45 -8.49 12.48
N GLN A 84 -14.62 -7.29 11.95
CA GLN A 84 -15.77 -6.46 12.29
C GLN A 84 -16.96 -6.88 11.43
N ARG A 85 -18.11 -7.06 12.06
CA ARG A 85 -19.38 -7.45 11.40
C ARG A 85 -20.49 -6.50 11.78
N GLN A 86 -21.57 -6.55 11.03
CA GLN A 86 -22.80 -5.80 11.32
C GLN A 86 -23.94 -6.76 11.62
N LYS A 87 -24.71 -6.48 12.68
CA LYS A 87 -25.96 -7.16 13.01
C LYS A 87 -26.96 -6.13 13.52
N ASP A 88 -28.17 -6.13 12.96
CA ASP A 88 -29.25 -5.21 13.34
C ASP A 88 -28.83 -3.73 13.31
N GLY A 89 -28.05 -3.34 12.30
CA GLY A 89 -27.54 -1.97 12.15
C GLY A 89 -26.35 -1.62 13.06
N LYS A 90 -25.92 -2.51 13.95
CA LYS A 90 -24.82 -2.27 14.90
C LYS A 90 -23.58 -3.05 14.51
N LEU A 91 -22.43 -2.37 14.55
CA LEU A 91 -21.13 -3.00 14.36
C LEU A 91 -20.71 -3.76 15.62
N TYR A 92 -20.13 -4.94 15.45
CA TYR A 92 -19.55 -5.74 16.53
C TYR A 92 -18.30 -6.50 16.04
N TYR A 93 -17.48 -6.96 16.98
CA TYR A 93 -16.30 -7.77 16.69
C TYR A 93 -16.63 -9.26 16.85
N ASP A 94 -16.30 -10.07 15.84
CA ASP A 94 -16.55 -11.50 15.86
C ASP A 94 -15.47 -12.26 16.64
N ILE A 95 -15.43 -12.01 17.96
CA ILE A 95 -14.43 -12.56 18.90
C ILE A 95 -14.44 -14.09 18.89
N LYS A 96 -15.62 -14.71 18.70
CA LYS A 96 -15.78 -16.17 18.69
C LYS A 96 -15.03 -16.86 17.55
N ASN A 97 -14.87 -16.17 16.42
CA ASN A 97 -14.15 -16.67 15.26
C ASN A 97 -12.80 -15.96 15.07
N ALA A 98 -12.26 -15.36 16.12
CA ALA A 98 -10.95 -14.72 16.06
C ALA A 98 -9.86 -15.76 15.78
N GLN A 99 -8.95 -15.45 14.86
CA GLN A 99 -7.91 -16.39 14.40
C GLN A 99 -6.59 -16.07 15.09
N ASN A 100 -5.89 -17.08 15.59
CA ASN A 100 -4.55 -16.87 16.14
C ASN A 100 -3.58 -16.51 15.01
N VAL A 101 -2.85 -15.41 15.19
CA VAL A 101 -1.84 -14.91 14.25
C VAL A 101 -0.56 -14.59 15.01
N LYS A 102 0.59 -14.84 14.40
CA LYS A 102 1.87 -14.30 14.85
C LYS A 102 2.06 -12.92 14.23
N LEU A 103 2.20 -11.91 15.06
CA LEU A 103 2.55 -10.55 14.65
C LEU A 103 4.05 -10.36 14.73
N TYR A 104 4.62 -9.78 13.68
CA TYR A 104 6.00 -9.34 13.62
C TYR A 104 6.05 -7.87 13.20
N VAL A 105 6.94 -7.07 13.80
CA VAL A 105 7.21 -5.69 13.39
C VAL A 105 8.66 -5.62 12.93
N PHE A 106 8.89 -5.29 11.66
CA PHE A 106 10.20 -5.05 11.05
C PHE A 106 10.39 -3.59 10.75
N ASP A 107 11.56 -3.20 10.21
CA ASP A 107 11.84 -1.83 9.81
C ASP A 107 10.77 -1.25 8.87
N ASP A 108 10.36 -2.00 7.86
CA ASP A 108 9.48 -1.51 6.79
C ASP A 108 8.02 -1.97 6.92
N THR A 109 7.78 -3.03 7.68
CA THR A 109 6.54 -3.80 7.61
C THR A 109 6.08 -4.33 8.96
N VAL A 110 4.76 -4.39 9.15
CA VAL A 110 4.10 -5.23 10.16
C VAL A 110 3.55 -6.44 9.44
N GLU A 111 3.84 -7.63 9.94
CA GLU A 111 3.38 -8.88 9.33
C GLU A 111 2.52 -9.66 10.30
N LEU A 112 1.44 -10.24 9.79
CA LEU A 112 0.58 -11.17 10.50
C LEU A 112 0.67 -12.52 9.79
N MET A 113 1.10 -13.55 10.50
CA MET A 113 1.28 -14.89 9.98
C MET A 113 0.31 -15.85 10.66
N ASP A 114 -0.54 -16.48 9.86
CA ASP A 114 -1.33 -17.65 10.23
C ASP A 114 -1.13 -18.75 9.17
N ASN A 115 -2.21 -19.33 8.62
CA ASN A 115 -2.15 -20.16 7.42
C ASN A 115 -1.93 -19.33 6.14
N SER A 116 -1.92 -18.01 6.26
CA SER A 116 -1.66 -16.99 5.25
C SER A 116 -0.66 -15.97 5.79
N HIS A 117 -0.05 -15.21 4.89
CA HIS A 117 0.93 -14.18 5.25
C HIS A 117 0.42 -12.81 4.84
N TRP A 118 0.13 -11.97 5.82
CA TRP A 118 -0.35 -10.61 5.61
C TRP A 118 0.76 -9.63 5.91
N ARG A 119 1.09 -8.76 4.95
CA ARG A 119 2.11 -7.72 5.10
C ARG A 119 1.48 -6.33 5.06
N ILE A 120 1.91 -5.47 5.98
CA ILE A 120 1.43 -4.10 6.15
C ILE A 120 2.65 -3.19 6.08
N ASN A 121 2.73 -2.30 5.09
CA ASN A 121 3.83 -1.34 5.04
C ASN A 121 3.66 -0.32 6.17
N ILE A 122 4.68 -0.13 7.01
CA ILE A 122 4.65 0.83 8.13
C ILE A 122 4.32 2.26 7.68
N PRO A 123 4.82 2.77 6.53
CA PRO A 123 4.42 4.08 6.03
C PRO A 123 2.91 4.22 5.79
N SER A 124 2.23 3.13 5.40
CA SER A 124 0.79 3.11 5.12
C SER A 124 -0.08 3.13 6.38
N ILE A 125 0.49 2.88 7.57
CA ILE A 125 -0.27 2.91 8.83
C ILE A 125 -0.53 4.37 9.21
N LEU A 126 -1.80 4.75 9.27
CA LEU A 126 -2.25 6.12 9.56
C LEU A 126 -2.47 6.32 11.07
N ASP A 127 -3.06 5.33 11.72
CA ASP A 127 -3.44 5.40 13.14
C ASP A 127 -3.45 4.01 13.77
N ILE A 128 -3.10 3.95 15.06
CA ILE A 128 -3.15 2.74 15.89
C ILE A 128 -3.75 3.14 17.23
N LYS A 129 -4.90 2.55 17.57
CA LYS A 129 -5.58 2.86 18.83
C LYS A 129 -6.32 1.67 19.40
N VAL A 130 -6.51 1.66 20.71
CA VAL A 130 -7.52 0.79 21.34
C VAL A 130 -8.89 1.31 20.92
N ASP A 131 -9.75 0.43 20.42
CA ASP A 131 -11.10 0.78 20.01
C ASP A 131 -12.01 0.95 21.24
N ASP A 132 -12.75 2.05 21.33
CA ASP A 132 -13.62 2.36 22.48
C ASP A 132 -14.71 1.29 22.73
N ARG A 133 -15.02 0.47 21.73
CA ARG A 133 -15.96 -0.66 21.85
C ARG A 133 -15.29 -1.94 22.36
N SER A 134 -14.02 -1.88 22.76
CA SER A 134 -13.36 -2.98 23.45
C SER A 134 -14.07 -3.20 24.79
N TYR A 135 -14.88 -4.26 24.87
CA TYR A 135 -15.46 -4.69 26.13
C TYR A 135 -14.50 -5.69 26.79
N PRO A 136 -14.02 -5.44 28.00
CA PRO A 136 -13.39 -6.48 28.79
C PRO A 136 -14.44 -7.54 29.13
N GLU A 137 -14.50 -8.62 28.35
CA GLU A 137 -15.42 -9.72 28.62
C GLU A 137 -15.15 -10.31 30.01
N ARG A 138 -16.23 -10.51 30.78
CA ARG A 138 -16.17 -10.75 32.22
C ARG A 138 -15.65 -12.14 32.63
N ASN A 139 -15.39 -13.05 31.70
CA ASN A 139 -15.13 -14.45 32.04
C ASN A 139 -13.80 -15.04 31.54
N ASP A 140 -13.21 -14.54 30.44
CA ASP A 140 -12.13 -15.28 29.75
C ASP A 140 -10.79 -14.51 29.65
N GLY A 141 -10.68 -13.37 30.34
CA GLY A 141 -9.50 -12.48 30.36
C GLY A 141 -9.75 -11.16 29.65
N LEU A 142 -9.14 -10.08 30.13
CA LEU A 142 -9.25 -8.77 29.48
C LEU A 142 -8.42 -8.73 28.20
N TYR A 143 -9.11 -8.84 27.08
CA TYR A 143 -8.56 -8.55 25.76
C TYR A 143 -9.07 -7.19 25.28
N TYR A 144 -8.21 -6.50 24.54
CA TYR A 144 -8.47 -5.23 23.89
C TYR A 144 -8.59 -5.44 22.39
N ILE A 145 -9.43 -4.64 21.76
CA ILE A 145 -9.48 -4.54 20.31
C ILE A 145 -8.57 -3.39 19.91
N LEU A 146 -7.47 -3.71 19.25
CA LEU A 146 -6.58 -2.73 18.65
C LEU A 146 -6.97 -2.52 17.20
N SER A 147 -7.32 -1.29 16.84
CA SER A 147 -7.60 -0.89 15.46
C SER A 147 -6.34 -0.31 14.83
N ILE A 148 -5.91 -0.88 13.71
CA ILE A 148 -4.84 -0.36 12.86
C ILE A 148 -5.48 0.18 11.59
N THR A 149 -5.54 1.51 11.48
CA THR A 149 -6.05 2.22 10.31
C THR A 149 -4.93 2.38 9.29
N CYS A 150 -5.19 2.03 8.04
CA CYS A 150 -4.18 2.06 6.99
C CYS A 150 -4.67 2.83 5.77
N GLN A 151 -3.74 3.42 5.05
CA GLN A 151 -4.00 4.08 3.78
C GLN A 151 -4.35 3.00 2.73
N ASN A 152 -5.50 3.15 2.07
CA ASN A 152 -5.93 2.32 0.94
C ASN A 152 -6.28 0.86 1.27
N ARG A 153 -6.73 0.58 2.51
CA ARG A 153 -7.31 -0.72 2.88
C ARG A 153 -8.23 -0.58 4.08
N GLY A 154 -9.06 -1.60 4.29
CA GLY A 154 -9.87 -1.71 5.49
C GLY A 154 -9.03 -1.73 6.77
N ASN A 155 -9.63 -1.26 7.86
CA ASN A 155 -9.01 -1.32 9.18
C ASN A 155 -8.74 -2.77 9.57
N ILE A 156 -7.57 -3.01 10.15
CA ILE A 156 -7.25 -4.28 10.77
C ILE A 156 -7.60 -4.21 12.25
N PHE A 157 -8.29 -5.22 12.75
CA PHE A 157 -8.64 -5.32 14.15
C PHE A 157 -7.93 -6.52 14.77
N LEU A 158 -7.23 -6.28 15.86
CA LEU A 158 -6.46 -7.28 16.60
C LEU A 158 -7.00 -7.40 18.01
N LEU A 159 -7.32 -8.61 18.42
CA LEU A 159 -7.70 -8.97 19.78
C LEU A 159 -6.45 -9.41 20.53
N CYS A 160 -6.00 -8.59 21.48
CA CYS A 160 -4.72 -8.76 22.17
C CYS A 160 -4.84 -8.40 23.66
N ASP A 161 -3.87 -8.79 24.49
CA ASP A 161 -3.85 -8.37 25.89
C ASP A 161 -3.29 -6.94 26.05
N ALA A 162 -3.31 -6.44 27.28
CA ALA A 162 -2.83 -5.09 27.62
C ALA A 162 -1.38 -4.87 27.18
N TYR A 163 -0.51 -5.86 27.44
CA TYR A 163 0.90 -5.79 27.08
C TYR A 163 1.09 -5.59 25.57
N ASN A 164 0.43 -6.42 24.76
CA ASN A 164 0.53 -6.34 23.32
C ASN A 164 -0.07 -5.06 22.75
N ALA A 165 -1.22 -4.60 23.28
CA ALA A 165 -1.80 -3.33 22.87
C ALA A 165 -0.83 -2.15 23.10
N ALA A 166 -0.19 -2.10 24.26
CA ALA A 166 0.79 -1.06 24.60
C ALA A 166 2.06 -1.15 23.74
N MET A 167 2.62 -2.35 23.57
CA MET A 167 3.83 -2.54 22.79
C MET A 167 3.62 -2.23 21.30
N ILE A 168 2.48 -2.63 20.71
CA ILE A 168 2.19 -2.36 19.29
C ILE A 168 2.02 -0.84 19.07
N GLN A 169 1.31 -0.14 19.95
CA GLN A 169 1.14 1.31 19.90
C GLN A 169 2.45 2.08 20.11
N ALA A 170 3.39 1.52 20.88
CA ALA A 170 4.67 2.17 21.15
C ALA A 170 5.71 1.88 20.06
N VAL A 171 5.87 0.62 19.64
CA VAL A 171 6.96 0.19 18.75
C VAL A 171 6.74 0.65 17.31
N ILE A 172 5.55 0.46 16.73
CA ILE A 172 5.31 0.77 15.30
C ILE A 172 5.58 2.26 15.00
N PRO A 173 5.10 3.24 15.78
CA PRO A 173 5.42 4.64 15.53
C PRO A 173 6.91 4.97 15.68
N GLN A 174 7.64 4.27 16.55
CA GLN A 174 9.09 4.48 16.71
C GLN A 174 9.86 3.93 15.51
N VAL A 175 9.49 2.74 15.01
CA VAL A 175 10.03 2.21 13.76
C VAL A 175 9.73 3.16 12.60
N LYS A 176 8.49 3.65 12.48
CA LYS A 176 8.09 4.64 11.46
C LYS A 176 8.96 5.90 11.52
N ARG A 177 9.23 6.42 12.72
CA ARG A 177 10.10 7.59 12.92
C ARG A 177 11.57 7.31 12.60
N ARG A 178 12.07 6.11 12.91
CA ARG A 178 13.44 5.71 12.59
C ARG A 178 13.67 5.67 11.09
N ASN A 179 12.71 5.17 10.30
CA ASN A 179 12.82 5.21 8.84
C ASN A 179 12.95 6.65 8.33
N ILE A 180 12.10 7.55 8.81
CA ILE A 180 12.13 8.97 8.42
C ILE A 180 13.46 9.63 8.81
N LYS A 181 13.99 9.34 10.00
CA LYS A 181 15.28 9.90 10.45
C LYS A 181 16.50 9.25 9.79
N GLY A 182 16.44 7.96 9.48
CA GLY A 182 17.50 7.25 8.76
C GLY A 182 17.62 7.71 7.31
N GLU A 183 16.50 8.08 6.69
CA GLU A 183 16.45 8.73 5.37
C GLU A 183 17.02 10.15 5.41
N GLN A 184 16.73 10.93 6.46
CA GLN A 184 17.28 12.29 6.64
C GLN A 184 18.78 12.30 6.98
N LYS A 185 19.25 11.42 7.87
CA LYS A 185 20.66 11.35 8.26
C LYS A 185 21.56 10.86 7.12
N LYS A 186 21.06 9.94 6.29
CA LYS A 186 21.73 9.55 5.04
C LYS A 186 21.77 10.70 4.05
N ALA A 187 20.76 11.58 3.99
CA ALA A 187 20.78 12.77 3.14
C ALA A 187 21.87 13.77 3.60
N ASP A 188 21.96 14.04 4.91
CA ASP A 188 22.93 15.01 5.46
C ASP A 188 24.39 14.51 5.36
N GLU A 189 24.66 13.22 5.60
CA GLU A 189 26.01 12.64 5.45
C GLU A 189 26.46 12.57 3.97
N THR A 190 25.51 12.49 3.03
CA THR A 190 25.81 12.53 1.58
C THR A 190 26.08 13.95 1.09
N GLU A 191 25.60 14.98 1.81
CA GLU A 191 25.86 16.39 1.51
C GLU A 191 27.27 16.82 1.95
N THR A 192 27.78 16.28 3.07
CA THR A 192 29.13 16.61 3.58
C THR A 192 30.26 15.98 2.76
N TYR A 193 30.02 14.84 2.09
CA TYR A 193 30.97 14.23 1.16
C TYR A 193 31.03 14.94 -0.21
N ARG A 194 29.98 15.67 -0.60
CA ARG A 194 29.90 16.37 -1.90
C ARG A 194 30.71 17.66 -1.98
N GLU A 195 31.05 18.29 -0.85
CA GLU A 195 31.87 19.52 -0.82
C GLU A 195 33.37 19.26 -1.04
N HIS A 196 33.85 18.02 -0.86
CA HIS A 196 35.27 17.69 -0.99
C HIS A 196 35.67 17.09 -2.36
N GLU A 197 34.72 16.63 -3.19
CA GLU A 197 35.02 16.00 -4.49
C GLU A 197 34.75 16.87 -5.73
N THR A 198 34.31 18.13 -5.57
CA THR A 198 34.02 19.03 -6.71
C THR A 198 35.28 19.62 -7.39
N ALA A 199 36.46 19.08 -7.16
CA ALA A 199 37.73 19.57 -7.73
C ALA A 199 38.31 18.70 -8.87
N ALA A 200 37.76 17.52 -9.18
CA ALA A 200 38.32 16.73 -10.29
C ALA A 200 37.31 15.77 -10.93
N ASN A 201 37.10 15.99 -12.23
CA ASN A 201 36.57 15.06 -13.23
C ASN A 201 35.06 14.79 -13.22
N GLY A 202 34.42 15.25 -14.30
CA GLY A 202 33.04 14.93 -14.64
C GLY A 202 32.88 13.49 -15.13
N ALA A 203 31.92 12.79 -14.53
CA ALA A 203 31.08 11.79 -15.15
C ALA A 203 29.86 11.55 -14.23
N VAL A 204 28.68 11.54 -14.85
CA VAL A 204 27.36 11.34 -14.23
C VAL A 204 27.13 9.85 -13.96
N GLN A 205 26.63 9.47 -12.77
CA GLN A 205 26.05 8.15 -12.46
C GLN A 205 25.04 8.20 -11.29
N PRO A 206 24.12 7.21 -11.18
CA PRO A 206 22.67 7.44 -11.15
C PRO A 206 21.97 7.29 -9.77
N GLU A 207 20.75 7.81 -9.71
CA GLU A 207 19.85 7.90 -8.54
C GLU A 207 19.29 6.54 -8.07
N VAL A 208 19.17 6.35 -6.74
CA VAL A 208 18.33 5.31 -6.14
C VAL A 208 16.92 5.89 -5.95
N SER A 209 15.98 5.46 -6.78
CA SER A 209 14.63 6.04 -6.87
C SER A 209 13.72 5.58 -5.72
N VAL A 210 13.42 6.50 -4.80
CA VAL A 210 12.07 6.57 -4.23
C VAL A 210 11.12 6.83 -5.41
N LEU A 211 9.97 6.16 -5.50
CA LEU A 211 8.94 6.54 -6.49
C LEU A 211 8.69 8.05 -6.34
N ASN A 212 9.06 8.82 -7.35
CA ASN A 212 8.93 10.28 -7.31
C ASN A 212 7.45 10.62 -7.00
N PRO A 213 7.15 11.49 -6.02
CA PRO A 213 5.77 11.89 -5.70
C PRO A 213 4.97 12.41 -6.91
N ALA A 214 5.66 12.86 -7.97
CA ALA A 214 5.09 13.17 -9.28
C ALA A 214 4.35 12.01 -9.98
N VAL A 215 4.69 10.76 -9.64
CA VAL A 215 4.38 9.54 -10.38
C VAL A 215 3.57 8.53 -9.55
N LEU A 216 2.81 8.99 -8.57
CA LEU A 216 1.85 8.12 -7.90
C LEU A 216 0.81 7.64 -8.93
N PRO A 217 0.71 6.33 -9.20
CA PRO A 217 -0.33 5.83 -10.08
C PRO A 217 -1.69 6.14 -9.49
N TRP A 218 -2.69 6.29 -10.34
CA TRP A 218 -4.06 6.21 -9.88
C TRP A 218 -4.32 4.78 -9.43
N ILE A 219 -4.71 4.62 -8.18
CA ILE A 219 -5.18 3.34 -7.64
C ILE A 219 -6.59 3.60 -7.13
N GLY A 220 -7.58 3.04 -7.84
CA GLY A 220 -8.95 3.16 -7.41
C GLY A 220 -9.17 2.52 -6.03
N PRO A 221 -10.07 3.07 -5.19
CA PRO A 221 -10.32 2.57 -3.85
C PRO A 221 -10.78 1.10 -3.81
N ASP A 222 -11.41 0.63 -4.89
CA ASP A 222 -11.94 -0.72 -5.04
C ASP A 222 -11.06 -1.58 -5.97
N TYR A 223 -9.81 -1.17 -6.23
CA TYR A 223 -8.88 -1.86 -7.12
C TYR A 223 -8.66 -3.34 -6.75
N ILE A 224 -8.74 -3.68 -5.47
CA ILE A 224 -8.64 -5.06 -4.99
C ILE A 224 -9.82 -5.92 -5.46
N GLU A 225 -11.01 -5.35 -5.66
CA GLU A 225 -12.14 -6.07 -6.25
C GLU A 225 -11.92 -6.33 -7.75
N GLY A 226 -11.27 -5.38 -8.42
CA GLY A 226 -10.88 -5.49 -9.82
C GLY A 226 -12.05 -5.61 -10.79
N ILE A 227 -11.76 -6.10 -12.00
CA ILE A 227 -12.74 -6.40 -13.04
C ILE A 227 -12.75 -7.90 -13.26
N ALA A 228 -13.93 -8.52 -13.20
CA ALA A 228 -14.08 -9.99 -13.26
C ALA A 228 -13.22 -10.73 -12.21
N GLY A 229 -12.99 -10.12 -11.04
CA GLY A 229 -12.15 -10.66 -9.97
C GLY A 229 -10.64 -10.60 -10.27
N LYS A 230 -10.22 -9.83 -11.28
CA LYS A 230 -8.81 -9.58 -11.63
C LYS A 230 -8.45 -8.14 -11.34
N LYS A 231 -7.32 -7.91 -10.69
CA LYS A 231 -6.73 -6.57 -10.56
C LYS A 231 -6.20 -6.12 -11.92
N VAL A 232 -6.88 -5.15 -12.53
CA VAL A 232 -6.56 -4.64 -13.87
C VAL A 232 -5.84 -3.31 -13.77
N MET A 233 -4.66 -3.25 -14.37
CA MET A 233 -3.85 -2.05 -14.46
C MET A 233 -3.73 -1.59 -15.91
N ILE A 234 -3.81 -0.28 -16.12
CA ILE A 234 -3.61 0.34 -17.42
C ILE A 234 -2.26 1.03 -17.41
N VAL A 235 -1.47 0.79 -18.46
CA VAL A 235 -0.23 1.54 -18.73
C VAL A 235 -0.49 2.46 -19.90
N GLY A 236 -0.39 3.76 -19.66
CA GLY A 236 -0.71 4.80 -20.66
C GLY A 236 0.22 6.00 -20.60
N ASP A 237 -0.07 6.99 -21.45
CA ASP A 237 0.57 8.30 -21.46
C ASP A 237 -0.44 9.40 -21.07
N CYS A 238 -0.43 9.82 -19.81
CA CYS A 238 -1.06 11.09 -19.43
C CYS A 238 -0.09 12.20 -19.79
N ARG A 239 -0.21 12.74 -21.01
CA ARG A 239 0.65 13.82 -21.51
C ARG A 239 0.57 15.02 -20.57
N CYS A 240 1.71 15.37 -19.99
CA CYS A 240 1.90 16.59 -19.24
C CYS A 240 2.90 17.46 -20.01
N GLN A 241 2.54 18.71 -20.28
CA GLN A 241 3.44 19.67 -20.94
C GLN A 241 4.11 20.61 -19.93
N ASP A 242 3.70 20.56 -18.66
CA ASP A 242 4.18 21.44 -17.59
C ASP A 242 4.86 20.64 -16.47
N VAL A 243 6.16 20.86 -16.28
CA VAL A 243 6.99 20.22 -15.25
C VAL A 243 6.50 20.56 -13.84
N GLN A 244 5.88 21.73 -13.62
CA GLN A 244 5.34 22.10 -12.31
C GLN A 244 4.07 21.31 -11.97
N GLU A 245 3.19 21.07 -12.96
CA GLU A 245 2.03 20.19 -12.77
C GLU A 245 2.45 18.74 -12.54
N TRP A 246 3.53 18.30 -13.21
CA TRP A 246 4.06 16.94 -13.07
C TRP A 246 4.39 16.58 -11.62
N ASN A 247 5.09 17.47 -10.90
CA ASN A 247 5.68 17.19 -9.59
C ASN A 247 4.69 17.08 -8.40
N THR A 248 3.38 17.11 -8.66
CA THR A 248 2.34 17.13 -7.61
C THR A 248 1.48 15.85 -7.52
N GLY A 249 1.88 14.76 -8.17
CA GLY A 249 1.08 13.54 -8.26
C GLY A 249 0.08 13.59 -9.42
N TYR A 250 0.57 14.07 -10.56
CA TYR A 250 -0.22 14.45 -11.74
C TYR A 250 -1.24 13.41 -12.17
N VAL A 251 -0.87 12.12 -12.18
CA VAL A 251 -1.75 11.04 -12.65
C VAL A 251 -2.98 10.87 -11.74
N ALA A 252 -2.77 10.86 -10.43
CA ALA A 252 -3.85 10.75 -9.46
C ALA A 252 -4.77 11.97 -9.49
N ASP A 253 -4.22 13.16 -9.71
CA ASP A 253 -5.00 14.40 -9.83
C ASP A 253 -5.77 14.49 -11.16
N VAL A 254 -5.14 14.10 -12.28
CA VAL A 254 -5.78 14.06 -13.60
C VAL A 254 -6.96 13.10 -13.57
N ILE A 255 -6.81 11.90 -13.01
CA ILE A 255 -7.90 10.93 -12.97
C ILE A 255 -8.91 11.30 -11.88
N GLY A 256 -8.47 11.42 -10.63
CA GLY A 256 -9.36 11.62 -9.48
C GLY A 256 -10.02 12.99 -9.42
N LYS A 257 -9.25 14.07 -9.58
CA LYS A 257 -9.76 15.44 -9.39
C LYS A 257 -10.29 16.08 -10.67
N LYS A 258 -9.73 15.74 -11.85
CA LYS A 258 -10.14 16.35 -13.13
C LYS A 258 -11.10 15.44 -13.91
N TYR A 259 -10.70 14.24 -14.29
CA TYR A 259 -11.48 13.36 -15.16
C TYR A 259 -12.78 12.86 -14.50
N LEU A 260 -12.67 12.34 -13.27
CA LEU A 260 -13.82 11.81 -12.54
C LEU A 260 -14.79 12.90 -12.04
N SER A 261 -14.33 14.15 -11.89
CA SER A 261 -15.21 15.29 -11.60
C SER A 261 -15.94 15.84 -12.84
N GLY A 262 -15.68 15.27 -14.03
CA GLY A 262 -16.33 15.66 -15.28
C GLY A 262 -15.61 16.76 -16.06
N ASN A 263 -14.38 17.13 -15.68
CA ASN A 263 -13.59 18.08 -16.47
C ASN A 263 -13.20 17.46 -17.83
N THR A 264 -13.72 18.04 -18.91
CA THR A 264 -13.45 17.61 -20.29
C THR A 264 -12.23 18.29 -20.92
N ASP A 265 -11.75 19.38 -20.31
CA ASP A 265 -10.61 20.18 -20.76
C ASP A 265 -9.31 19.65 -20.14
N ILE A 266 -9.04 18.36 -20.36
CA ILE A 266 -7.76 17.73 -20.04
C ILE A 266 -7.24 16.96 -21.26
N PRO A 267 -5.94 17.03 -21.60
CA PRO A 267 -5.39 16.36 -22.77
C PRO A 267 -5.66 14.85 -22.83
N ALA A 268 -5.74 14.19 -21.66
CA ALA A 268 -5.98 12.75 -21.54
C ALA A 268 -7.47 12.35 -21.65
N TYR A 269 -8.43 13.29 -21.68
CA TYR A 269 -9.86 13.01 -21.49
C TYR A 269 -10.41 11.95 -22.46
N ASN A 270 -10.09 12.11 -23.75
CA ASN A 270 -10.58 11.21 -24.79
C ASN A 270 -10.00 9.80 -24.64
N GLY A 271 -8.71 9.70 -24.31
CA GLY A 271 -8.03 8.43 -24.06
C GLY A 271 -8.66 7.67 -22.90
N LEU A 272 -8.77 8.32 -21.74
CA LEU A 272 -9.39 7.73 -20.54
C LEU A 272 -10.84 7.30 -20.80
N THR A 273 -11.61 8.12 -21.52
CA THR A 273 -12.99 7.79 -21.91
C THR A 273 -13.08 6.58 -22.82
N ASN A 274 -12.20 6.48 -23.82
CA ASN A 274 -12.19 5.37 -24.77
C ASN A 274 -11.72 4.06 -24.12
N ILE A 275 -10.75 4.11 -23.20
CA ILE A 275 -10.37 2.96 -22.38
C ILE A 275 -11.57 2.49 -21.54
N GLY A 276 -12.25 3.42 -20.87
CA GLY A 276 -13.44 3.11 -20.07
C GLY A 276 -14.52 2.42 -20.91
N LYS A 277 -14.80 2.94 -22.11
CA LYS A 277 -15.75 2.33 -23.05
C LYS A 277 -15.33 0.93 -23.49
N ALA A 278 -14.05 0.71 -23.76
CA ALA A 278 -13.56 -0.61 -24.19
C ALA A 278 -13.65 -1.63 -23.05
N ILE A 279 -13.30 -1.25 -21.82
CA ILE A 279 -13.44 -2.17 -20.68
C ILE A 279 -14.93 -2.46 -20.39
N ALA A 280 -15.80 -1.45 -20.47
CA ALA A 280 -17.21 -1.60 -20.13
C ALA A 280 -18.11 -2.13 -21.25
N GLY A 281 -17.68 -2.04 -22.51
CA GLY A 281 -18.48 -2.41 -23.69
C GLY A 281 -19.61 -1.43 -24.02
N LYS A 282 -19.59 -0.23 -23.45
CA LYS A 282 -20.63 0.78 -23.65
C LYS A 282 -20.14 2.18 -23.35
N VAL A 283 -20.92 3.18 -23.78
CA VAL A 283 -20.78 4.55 -23.29
C VAL A 283 -21.24 4.61 -21.83
N LEU A 284 -20.39 5.17 -20.98
CA LEU A 284 -20.60 5.25 -19.53
C LEU A 284 -21.23 6.59 -19.14
N SER A 285 -22.14 6.57 -18.16
CA SER A 285 -22.49 7.78 -17.40
C SER A 285 -21.33 8.20 -16.49
N ASP A 286 -21.42 9.39 -15.88
CA ASP A 286 -20.40 9.84 -14.93
C ASP A 286 -20.31 8.94 -13.69
N GLU A 287 -21.44 8.43 -13.19
CA GLU A 287 -21.47 7.48 -12.08
C GLU A 287 -20.84 6.14 -12.46
N GLU A 288 -21.18 5.60 -13.64
CA GLU A 288 -20.62 4.33 -14.11
C GLU A 288 -19.12 4.44 -14.37
N LYS A 289 -18.67 5.59 -14.88
CA LYS A 289 -17.27 5.95 -15.04
C LYS A 289 -16.55 5.94 -13.69
N ALA A 290 -17.10 6.58 -12.66
CA ALA A 290 -16.51 6.58 -11.33
C ALA A 290 -16.39 5.16 -10.73
N ILE A 291 -17.46 4.36 -10.82
CA ILE A 291 -17.47 2.96 -10.36
C ILE A 291 -16.40 2.14 -11.07
N LEU A 292 -16.29 2.28 -12.40
CA LEU A 292 -15.29 1.55 -13.18
C LEU A 292 -13.87 1.94 -12.78
N TRP A 293 -13.57 3.24 -12.74
CA TRP A 293 -12.22 3.73 -12.45
C TRP A 293 -11.79 3.50 -11.00
N ASN A 294 -12.74 3.34 -10.08
CA ASN A 294 -12.46 2.91 -8.71
C ASN A 294 -11.93 1.46 -8.62
N ARG A 295 -12.16 0.63 -9.64
CA ARG A 295 -11.69 -0.75 -9.70
C ARG A 295 -10.43 -0.95 -10.54
N LEU A 296 -9.89 0.13 -11.10
CA LEU A 296 -8.74 0.11 -11.98
C LEU A 296 -7.53 0.77 -11.33
N ALA A 297 -6.35 0.34 -11.76
CA ALA A 297 -5.13 1.11 -11.60
C ALA A 297 -4.74 1.76 -12.93
N PHE A 298 -4.17 2.96 -12.90
CA PHE A 298 -3.58 3.59 -14.08
C PHE A 298 -2.20 4.13 -13.74
N VAL A 299 -1.25 3.76 -14.59
CA VAL A 299 0.16 4.07 -14.45
C VAL A 299 0.60 4.82 -15.68
N ASN A 300 1.23 5.96 -15.47
CA ASN A 300 1.90 6.66 -16.54
C ASN A 300 3.28 6.04 -16.74
N PHE A 301 3.61 5.65 -17.97
CA PHE A 301 4.89 4.97 -18.24
C PHE A 301 6.08 5.91 -18.06
N PHE A 302 6.02 7.11 -18.60
CA PHE A 302 7.11 8.08 -18.47
C PHE A 302 7.11 8.73 -17.09
N GLN A 303 8.32 8.91 -16.55
CA GLN A 303 8.57 9.43 -15.19
C GLN A 303 8.92 10.92 -15.18
N GLU A 304 8.93 11.54 -16.36
CA GLU A 304 9.07 12.97 -16.59
C GLU A 304 8.17 13.42 -17.75
N PRO A 305 7.89 14.73 -17.89
CA PRO A 305 7.12 15.26 -19.00
C PRO A 305 7.75 14.93 -20.35
N VAL A 306 6.95 14.31 -21.23
CA VAL A 306 7.32 14.00 -22.62
C VAL A 306 6.46 14.82 -23.56
N ALA A 307 7.09 15.73 -24.30
CA ALA A 307 6.41 16.59 -25.26
C ALA A 307 5.97 15.85 -26.54
N ASP A 308 6.77 14.87 -27.01
CA ASP A 308 6.49 14.08 -28.20
C ASP A 308 6.95 12.62 -28.01
N LEU A 309 5.97 11.69 -28.02
CA LEU A 309 6.22 10.25 -27.90
C LEU A 309 7.06 9.67 -29.04
N ARG A 310 7.18 10.37 -30.18
CA ARG A 310 8.01 9.93 -31.31
C ARG A 310 9.49 10.22 -31.10
N ASN A 311 9.83 11.07 -30.15
CA ASN A 311 11.17 11.58 -29.89
C ASN A 311 11.56 11.39 -28.42
N VAL A 312 11.25 10.21 -27.86
CA VAL A 312 11.65 9.83 -26.50
C VAL A 312 13.11 9.38 -26.49
N SER A 313 13.84 9.75 -25.44
CA SER A 313 15.23 9.29 -25.26
C SER A 313 15.28 7.89 -24.65
N ASP A 314 16.38 7.17 -24.89
CA ASP A 314 16.60 5.85 -24.27
C ASP A 314 16.56 5.93 -22.74
N GLY A 315 17.07 7.01 -22.16
CA GLY A 315 17.02 7.24 -20.70
C GLY A 315 15.60 7.43 -20.17
N GLN A 316 14.71 8.07 -20.93
CA GLN A 316 13.29 8.19 -20.59
C GLN A 316 12.59 6.83 -20.62
N VAL A 317 12.91 6.01 -21.61
CA VAL A 317 12.38 4.65 -21.73
C VAL A 317 12.89 3.79 -20.58
N GLU A 318 14.19 3.79 -20.29
CA GLU A 318 14.81 3.05 -19.18
C GLU A 318 14.21 3.45 -17.83
N SER A 319 14.04 4.75 -17.59
CA SER A 319 13.38 5.27 -16.38
C SER A 319 11.94 4.76 -16.26
N GLY A 320 11.18 4.79 -17.35
CA GLY A 320 9.82 4.24 -17.39
C GLY A 320 9.76 2.73 -17.17
N GLN A 321 10.69 1.98 -17.76
CA GLN A 321 10.85 0.53 -17.55
C GLN A 321 11.12 0.19 -16.09
N ASN A 322 12.03 0.93 -15.44
CA ASN A 322 12.36 0.72 -14.04
C ASN A 322 11.18 1.03 -13.12
N ALA A 323 10.49 2.15 -13.34
CA ALA A 323 9.31 2.51 -12.57
C ALA A 323 8.15 1.52 -12.77
N PHE A 324 7.95 1.05 -14.00
CA PHE A 324 6.96 0.03 -14.32
C PHE A 324 7.19 -1.24 -13.50
N MET A 325 8.43 -1.75 -13.43
CA MET A 325 8.76 -2.93 -12.63
C MET A 325 8.47 -2.71 -11.13
N GLN A 326 8.79 -1.54 -10.58
CA GLN A 326 8.49 -1.23 -9.17
C GLN A 326 6.98 -1.22 -8.90
N VAL A 327 6.19 -0.71 -9.84
CA VAL A 327 4.73 -0.71 -9.76
C VAL A 327 4.17 -2.14 -9.83
N LEU A 328 4.74 -3.00 -10.68
CA LEU A 328 4.36 -4.42 -10.74
C LEU A 328 4.59 -5.12 -9.40
N GLU A 329 5.76 -4.93 -8.79
CA GLU A 329 6.09 -5.51 -7.50
C GLU A 329 5.16 -5.01 -6.38
N LYS A 330 4.88 -3.71 -6.37
CA LYS A 330 4.08 -3.06 -5.32
C LYS A 330 2.59 -3.40 -5.40
N TYR A 331 1.99 -3.36 -6.58
CA TYR A 331 0.54 -3.48 -6.75
C TYR A 331 0.09 -4.86 -7.25
N ALA A 332 1.03 -5.65 -7.77
CA ALA A 332 0.85 -7.03 -8.23
C ALA A 332 -0.43 -7.24 -9.07
N PRO A 333 -0.62 -6.49 -10.18
CA PRO A 333 -1.78 -6.68 -11.06
C PRO A 333 -1.85 -8.11 -11.61
N ASP A 334 -3.06 -8.60 -11.87
CA ASP A 334 -3.27 -9.89 -12.56
C ASP A 334 -3.26 -9.72 -14.08
N ARG A 335 -3.69 -8.54 -14.54
CA ARG A 335 -3.88 -8.20 -15.95
C ARG A 335 -3.43 -6.76 -16.19
N ILE A 336 -2.68 -6.53 -17.27
CA ILE A 336 -2.27 -5.21 -17.71
C ILE A 336 -2.76 -4.96 -19.13
N ILE A 337 -3.33 -3.79 -19.34
CA ILE A 337 -3.68 -3.26 -20.66
C ILE A 337 -2.66 -2.17 -20.97
N ALA A 338 -1.78 -2.42 -21.93
CA ALA A 338 -0.73 -1.47 -22.32
C ALA A 338 -1.13 -0.73 -23.60
N CYS A 339 -1.17 0.60 -23.55
CA CYS A 339 -1.51 1.42 -24.71
C CYS A 339 -0.30 1.59 -25.64
N GLU A 340 -0.47 1.37 -26.95
CA GLU A 340 0.56 1.66 -27.95
C GLU A 340 0.88 3.18 -28.02
N PRO A 341 2.15 3.56 -28.23
CA PRO A 341 3.31 2.72 -28.57
C PRO A 341 4.02 2.06 -27.36
N LEU A 342 3.50 2.21 -26.14
CA LEU A 342 4.24 1.90 -24.91
C LEU A 342 4.49 0.41 -24.71
N TYR A 343 3.67 -0.46 -25.28
CA TYR A 343 3.85 -1.91 -25.18
C TYR A 343 5.22 -2.34 -25.70
N GLY A 344 5.65 -1.81 -26.86
CA GLY A 344 6.98 -2.05 -27.42
C GLY A 344 8.13 -1.46 -26.58
N SER A 345 7.83 -0.57 -25.64
CA SER A 345 8.80 0.02 -24.72
C SER A 345 8.86 -0.66 -23.36
N LEU A 346 8.00 -1.65 -23.09
CA LEU A 346 8.01 -2.37 -21.81
C LEU A 346 9.30 -3.20 -21.64
N PRO A 347 9.74 -3.50 -20.41
CA PRO A 347 10.98 -4.24 -20.17
C PRO A 347 10.93 -5.67 -20.72
N ASP A 348 11.99 -6.13 -21.36
CA ASP A 348 12.15 -7.54 -21.78
C ASP A 348 12.59 -8.43 -20.60
N LYS A 349 11.73 -8.56 -19.59
CA LYS A 349 11.98 -9.33 -18.34
C LYS A 349 10.94 -10.42 -18.09
N GLY A 350 10.22 -10.81 -19.12
CA GLY A 350 9.13 -11.78 -19.04
C GLY A 350 9.25 -12.86 -20.10
N HIS A 351 8.11 -13.44 -20.48
CA HIS A 351 8.03 -14.40 -21.56
C HIS A 351 6.71 -14.28 -22.31
N GLN A 352 6.69 -14.80 -23.53
CA GLN A 352 5.48 -14.85 -24.35
C GLN A 352 4.35 -15.61 -23.65
N GLY A 353 3.21 -14.95 -23.49
CA GLY A 353 1.99 -15.56 -22.98
C GLY A 353 1.12 -16.14 -24.10
N PRO A 354 0.00 -16.79 -23.72
CA PRO A 354 -0.98 -17.27 -24.69
C PRO A 354 -1.63 -16.09 -25.44
N GLU A 355 -1.81 -16.24 -26.75
CA GLU A 355 -2.56 -15.25 -27.52
C GLU A 355 -4.01 -15.15 -27.03
N VAL A 356 -4.51 -13.92 -26.93
CA VAL A 356 -5.93 -13.64 -26.73
C VAL A 356 -6.59 -13.66 -28.10
N ARG A 357 -7.63 -14.48 -28.27
CA ARG A 357 -8.34 -14.63 -29.54
C ARG A 357 -9.83 -14.46 -29.33
N LEU A 358 -10.49 -13.82 -30.29
CA LEU A 358 -11.95 -13.76 -30.29
C LEU A 358 -12.53 -15.16 -30.39
N SER A 359 -13.55 -15.45 -29.57
CA SER A 359 -14.29 -16.71 -29.61
C SER A 359 -15.20 -16.84 -30.83
N SER A 360 -15.52 -15.73 -31.50
CA SER A 360 -16.27 -15.67 -32.75
C SER A 360 -15.73 -14.59 -33.70
N PRO A 361 -15.96 -14.68 -35.02
CA PRO A 361 -15.56 -13.63 -35.94
C PRO A 361 -16.15 -12.27 -35.58
N TRP A 362 -15.39 -11.21 -35.80
CA TRP A 362 -15.86 -9.83 -35.66
C TRP A 362 -16.83 -9.45 -36.77
N LYS A 363 -17.37 -8.22 -36.73
CA LYS A 363 -18.40 -7.71 -37.66
C LYS A 363 -18.03 -7.80 -39.14
N ASP A 364 -16.74 -7.89 -39.46
CA ASP A 364 -16.21 -8.05 -40.83
C ASP A 364 -15.96 -9.53 -41.23
N GLY A 365 -16.35 -10.48 -40.38
CA GLY A 365 -16.21 -11.92 -40.61
C GLY A 365 -14.83 -12.49 -40.30
N LYS A 366 -13.91 -11.72 -39.71
CA LYS A 366 -12.54 -12.19 -39.39
C LYS A 366 -12.38 -12.56 -37.92
N LEU A 367 -11.57 -13.57 -37.65
CA LEU A 367 -11.08 -13.88 -36.31
C LEU A 367 -9.87 -13.02 -36.02
N TYR A 368 -9.92 -12.29 -34.92
CA TYR A 368 -8.83 -11.44 -34.46
C TYR A 368 -8.15 -12.05 -33.25
N SER A 369 -6.85 -11.80 -33.16
CA SER A 369 -6.03 -12.16 -32.02
C SER A 369 -5.05 -11.03 -31.69
N THR A 370 -4.56 -11.06 -30.46
CA THR A 370 -3.47 -10.22 -30.00
C THR A 370 -2.54 -11.04 -29.15
N GLU A 371 -1.25 -10.74 -29.22
CA GLU A 371 -0.24 -11.38 -28.39
C GLU A 371 -0.37 -10.95 -26.92
N THR A 372 0.28 -11.71 -26.04
CA THR A 372 0.41 -11.31 -24.64
C THR A 372 1.83 -11.53 -24.15
N TRP A 373 2.20 -10.79 -23.12
CA TRP A 373 3.46 -10.97 -22.42
C TRP A 373 3.21 -11.26 -20.95
N ILE A 374 4.02 -12.10 -20.32
CA ILE A 374 3.89 -12.46 -18.91
C ILE A 374 5.12 -11.99 -18.15
N TYR A 375 4.89 -11.15 -17.14
CA TYR A 375 5.90 -10.80 -16.15
C TYR A 375 5.79 -11.72 -14.93
N PRO A 376 6.88 -12.39 -14.54
CA PRO A 376 6.92 -13.08 -13.26
C PRO A 376 6.93 -12.05 -12.12
N LEU A 377 6.12 -12.30 -11.11
CA LEU A 377 6.08 -11.55 -9.86
C LEU A 377 6.59 -12.42 -8.71
N PRO A 378 6.99 -11.82 -7.57
CA PRO A 378 7.36 -12.58 -6.39
C PRO A 378 6.31 -13.62 -5.98
N TYR A 379 6.78 -14.73 -5.42
CA TYR A 379 5.98 -15.86 -4.92
C TYR A 379 5.24 -16.65 -6.01
N GLY A 380 5.80 -16.71 -7.22
CA GLY A 380 5.26 -17.53 -8.32
C GLY A 380 3.97 -17.00 -8.91
N ARG A 381 3.64 -15.72 -8.64
CA ARG A 381 2.54 -15.03 -9.33
C ARG A 381 3.00 -14.55 -10.68
N GLU A 382 2.05 -14.39 -11.58
CA GLU A 382 2.29 -13.92 -12.93
C GLU A 382 1.33 -12.80 -13.27
N CYS A 383 1.84 -11.79 -13.97
CA CYS A 383 1.05 -10.72 -14.52
C CYS A 383 1.06 -10.81 -16.04
N MET A 384 -0.13 -10.95 -16.64
CA MET A 384 -0.25 -10.98 -18.09
C MET A 384 -0.56 -9.59 -18.64
N VAL A 385 0.06 -9.24 -19.76
CA VAL A 385 -0.05 -7.94 -20.42
C VAL A 385 -0.59 -8.15 -21.82
N MET A 386 -1.56 -7.33 -22.22
CA MET A 386 -2.09 -7.28 -23.58
C MET A 386 -1.93 -5.86 -24.14
N PRO A 387 -1.44 -5.69 -25.39
CA PRO A 387 -1.43 -4.40 -26.04
C PRO A 387 -2.82 -3.99 -26.52
N ILE A 388 -3.09 -2.69 -26.50
CA ILE A 388 -4.20 -2.05 -27.22
C ILE A 388 -3.69 -0.89 -28.06
N ALA A 389 -4.37 -0.59 -29.17
CA ALA A 389 -4.07 0.59 -29.96
C ALA A 389 -4.18 1.88 -29.11
N ASN A 390 -3.49 2.94 -29.54
CA ASN A 390 -3.55 4.22 -28.86
C ASN A 390 -5.02 4.68 -28.69
N PRO A 391 -5.48 4.96 -27.45
CA PRO A 391 -6.89 5.25 -27.17
C PRO A 391 -7.34 6.67 -27.56
N GLY A 392 -6.52 7.41 -28.30
CA GLY A 392 -6.84 8.74 -28.83
C GLY A 392 -7.93 8.76 -29.92
N GLY A 393 -7.79 9.68 -30.87
CA GLY A 393 -8.80 9.90 -31.91
C GLY A 393 -9.01 8.67 -32.80
N GLY A 394 -10.27 8.24 -32.96
CA GLY A 394 -10.64 7.12 -33.84
C GLY A 394 -10.47 5.72 -33.23
N PHE A 395 -10.21 5.61 -31.92
CA PHE A 395 -10.07 4.32 -31.25
C PHE A 395 -11.36 3.47 -31.29
N PRO A 396 -11.32 2.25 -31.87
CA PRO A 396 -12.49 1.38 -31.99
C PRO A 396 -12.74 0.62 -30.68
N TRP A 397 -13.33 1.31 -29.70
CA TRP A 397 -13.51 0.75 -28.35
C TRP A 397 -14.37 -0.51 -28.32
N ASP A 398 -15.33 -0.67 -29.23
CA ASP A 398 -16.20 -1.84 -29.31
C ASP A 398 -15.45 -3.09 -29.81
N TYR A 399 -14.51 -2.91 -30.74
CA TYR A 399 -13.59 -3.96 -31.16
C TYR A 399 -12.68 -4.40 -30.00
N TRP A 400 -12.08 -3.44 -29.30
CA TRP A 400 -11.18 -3.76 -28.18
C TRP A 400 -11.92 -4.37 -26.99
N HIS A 401 -13.20 -4.04 -26.81
CA HIS A 401 -14.02 -4.65 -25.78
C HIS A 401 -14.07 -6.18 -25.87
N GLU A 402 -14.29 -6.72 -27.06
CA GLU A 402 -14.37 -8.17 -27.25
C GLU A 402 -13.05 -8.86 -26.87
N LEU A 403 -11.91 -8.30 -27.28
CA LEU A 403 -10.60 -8.84 -26.90
C LEU A 403 -10.32 -8.69 -25.40
N ILE A 404 -10.70 -7.56 -24.79
CA ILE A 404 -10.53 -7.33 -23.35
C ILE A 404 -11.36 -8.34 -22.54
N ILE A 405 -12.59 -8.65 -22.95
CA ILE A 405 -13.39 -9.69 -22.28
C ILE A 405 -12.68 -11.04 -22.31
N GLU A 406 -12.15 -11.45 -23.48
CA GLU A 406 -11.40 -12.71 -23.59
C GLU A 406 -10.14 -12.70 -22.72
N PHE A 407 -9.45 -11.57 -22.64
CA PHE A 407 -8.26 -11.39 -21.80
C PHE A 407 -8.55 -11.44 -20.29
N LEU A 408 -9.74 -11.01 -19.86
CA LEU A 408 -10.15 -10.96 -18.46
C LEU A 408 -10.73 -12.27 -17.92
N LYS A 409 -10.95 -13.27 -18.79
CA LYS A 409 -11.23 -14.65 -18.36
C LYS A 409 -10.02 -15.25 -17.63
#